data_AF-A0A1F6AC08-F1
#
_entry.id   AF-A0A1F6AC08-F1
#
_cell.length_a   1.000
_cell.length_b   1.000
_cell.length_c   1.000
_cell.angle_alpha   90.00
_cell.angle_beta   90.00
_cell.angle_gamma   90.00
#
_symmetry.space_group_name_H-M   'P 1'
#
loop_
_entity.id
_entity.type
_entity.pdbx_description
1 polymer ?
#
loop_
_entity_poly.entity_id
_entity_poly.type
_entity_poly.pdbx_seq_one_letter_code
_entity_poly.pdbx_strand_id
1 'polypeptide(L)' 'MSLIMKKIIRAGKHSLAVIIPADFAHSLGVKSGDSVKVTTSLDKGFMSVFFSGAVQLKLPSSSNK' A
#
# COMPACT_ATOMS: atom_id res chain seq x y z
N MET A 1 13.30 -6.65 -12.44
CA MET A 1 12.02 -6.58 -11.73
C MET A 1 11.83 -7.90 -10.99
N SER A 2 11.97 -7.94 -9.67
CA SER A 2 11.87 -9.20 -8.92
C SER A 2 10.41 -9.48 -8.56
N LEU A 3 9.89 -10.64 -8.97
CA LEU A 3 8.56 -11.12 -8.59
C LEU A 3 8.65 -11.72 -7.18
N ILE A 4 8.33 -10.92 -6.17
CA ILE A 4 8.37 -11.38 -4.79
C ILE A 4 7.04 -12.05 -4.46
N MET A 5 7.00 -13.37 -4.47
CA MET A 5 5.86 -14.14 -3.95
C MET A 5 5.74 -13.93 -2.44
N LYS A 6 4.56 -13.51 -1.98
CA LYS A 6 4.28 -13.28 -0.55
C LYS A 6 3.23 -14.26 -0.06
N LYS A 7 3.38 -14.67 1.20
CA LYS A 7 2.47 -15.59 1.86
C LYS A 7 1.24 -14.85 2.38
N ILE A 8 0.07 -15.46 2.21
CA ILE A 8 -1.15 -15.05 2.90
C ILE A 8 -1.14 -15.67 4.29
N ILE A 9 -1.38 -14.87 5.32
CA ILE A 9 -1.46 -15.29 6.71
C ILE A 9 -2.86 -15.04 7.27
N ARG A 10 -3.23 -15.79 8.32
CA ARG A 10 -4.49 -15.58 9.02
C ARG A 10 -4.36 -14.35 9.92
N ALA A 11 -5.30 -13.41 9.79
CA ALA A 11 -5.39 -12.21 10.61
C ALA A 11 -6.75 -12.21 11.31
N GLY A 12 -6.87 -12.81 12.49
CA GLY A 12 -8.16 -12.93 13.19
C GLY A 12 -9.04 -14.10 12.71
N LYS A 13 -10.27 -14.17 13.21
CA LYS A 13 -11.17 -15.33 13.01
C LYS A 13 -11.62 -15.49 11.56
N HIS A 14 -11.90 -14.39 10.87
CA HIS A 14 -12.53 -14.34 9.54
C HIS A 14 -11.77 -13.48 8.52
N SER A 15 -10.50 -13.18 8.75
CA SER A 15 -9.72 -12.30 7.88
C SER A 15 -8.33 -12.86 7.57
N LEU A 16 -7.79 -12.42 6.42
CA LEU A 16 -6.49 -12.79 5.89
C LEU A 16 -5.66 -11.52 5.66
N ALA A 17 -4.35 -11.64 5.72
CA ALA A 17 -3.41 -10.56 5.45
C ALA A 17 -2.29 -11.00 4.52
N VAL A 18 -1.74 -10.04 3.77
CA VAL A 18 -0.57 -10.21 2.92
C VAL A 18 0.60 -9.45 3.54
N ILE A 19 1.78 -10.06 3.56
CA ILE A 19 2.99 -9.43 4.10
C ILE A 19 3.52 -8.40 3.10
N ILE A 20 3.58 -7.14 3.54
CA ILE A 20 4.22 -6.04 2.81
C ILE A 20 5.74 -6.12 3.07
N PRO A 21 6.60 -6.09 2.02
CA PRO A 21 8.04 -6.01 2.19
C PRO A 21 8.46 -4.78 3.02
N ALA A 22 9.42 -4.94 3.93
CA ALA A 22 9.89 -3.87 4.81
C ALA A 22 10.51 -2.71 4.03
N ASP A 23 11.31 -3.05 3.02
CA ASP A 23 11.89 -2.17 2.01
C ASP A 23 10.83 -1.28 1.33
N PHE A 24 9.71 -1.87 0.87
CA PHE A 24 8.60 -1.08 0.30
C PHE A 24 7.95 -0.16 1.35
N ALA A 25 7.66 -0.70 2.54
CA ALA A 25 7.03 0.06 3.62
C ALA A 25 7.89 1.26 4.05
N HIS A 26 9.20 1.07 4.18
CA HIS A 26 10.15 2.12 4.54
C HIS A 26 10.28 3.17 3.44
N SER A 27 10.38 2.75 2.16
CA SER A 27 10.50 3.69 1.04
C SER A 27 9.29 4.60 0.88
N LEU A 28 8.09 4.13 1.22
CA LEU A 28 6.85 4.91 1.15
C LEU A 28 6.39 5.48 2.50
N GLY A 29 7.16 5.27 3.57
CA GLY A 29 6.80 5.75 4.91
C GLY A 29 5.50 5.15 5.47
N VAL A 30 5.12 3.94 5.04
CA VAL A 30 3.92 3.23 5.49
C VAL A 30 4.09 2.76 6.93
N LYS A 31 3.09 3.01 7.77
CA LYS A 31 3.08 2.65 9.19
C LYS A 31 1.91 1.73 9.53
N SER A 32 2.07 0.97 10.60
CA SER A 32 0.97 0.19 11.16
C SER A 32 -0.15 1.11 11.63
N GLY A 33 -1.39 0.80 11.24
CA GLY A 33 -2.57 1.62 11.53
C GLY A 33 -2.94 2.61 10.41
N ASP A 34 -2.10 2.76 9.38
CA ASP A 34 -2.45 3.58 8.22
C ASP A 34 -3.65 3.01 7.47
N SER A 35 -4.58 3.90 7.13
CA SER A 35 -5.69 3.57 6.23
C SER A 35 -5.21 3.54 4.78
N VAL A 36 -5.62 2.53 4.04
CA VAL A 36 -5.30 2.35 2.61
C VAL A 36 -6.57 2.27 1.78
N LYS A 37 -6.49 2.70 0.52
CA LYS A 37 -7.59 2.51 -0.43
C LYS A 37 -7.40 1.18 -1.16
N VAL A 38 -8.43 0.34 -1.16
CA VAL A 38 -8.41 -0.96 -1.82
C VAL A 38 -9.40 -0.95 -2.98
N THR A 39 -8.98 -1.45 -4.14
CA THR A 39 -9.85 -1.69 -5.29
C THR A 39 -9.71 -3.13 -5.74
N THR A 40 -10.83 -3.82 -5.94
CA THR A 40 -10.86 -5.26 -6.28
C THR A 40 -11.52 -5.50 -7.63
N SER A 41 -10.94 -6.40 -8.42
CA SER A 41 -11.54 -6.98 -9.63
C SER A 41 -11.66 -8.48 -9.42
N LEU A 42 -12.82 -8.92 -8.92
CA LEU A 42 -13.07 -10.29 -8.49
C LEU A 42 -13.00 -11.30 -9.64
N ASP A 43 -13.47 -10.90 -10.82
CA ASP A 43 -13.40 -11.65 -12.08
C ASP A 43 -11.96 -12.01 -12.47
N LYS A 44 -11.00 -11.16 -12.09
CA LYS A 44 -9.56 -11.34 -12.38
C LYS A 44 -8.77 -11.87 -11.20
N GLY A 45 -9.40 -12.09 -10.05
CA GLY A 45 -8.71 -12.41 -8.80
C GLY A 45 -7.67 -11.33 -8.41
N PHE A 46 -7.93 -10.07 -8.78
CA PHE A 46 -6.95 -8.99 -8.68
C PHE A 46 -7.36 -7.96 -7.62
N MET A 47 -6.39 -7.50 -6.83
CA MET A 47 -6.58 -6.47 -5.81
C MET A 47 -5.44 -5.46 -5.89
N SER A 48 -5.78 -4.18 -6.02
CA SER A 48 -4.84 -3.06 -5.90
C SER A 48 -5.02 -2.36 -4.57
N VAL A 49 -3.89 -2.08 -3.91
CA VAL A 49 -3.82 -1.34 -2.65
C VAL A 49 -3.06 -0.04 -2.91
N PHE A 50 -3.69 1.08 -2.60
CA PHE A 50 -3.11 2.42 -2.73
C PHE A 50 -2.77 2.96 -1.35
N PHE A 51 -1.48 3.17 -1.12
CA PHE A 51 -0.92 3.75 0.10
C PHE A 51 -0.81 5.27 -0.05
N SER A 52 -1.31 6.01 0.93
CA SER A 52 -1.28 7.49 0.94
C SER A 52 0.07 8.08 1.35
N GLY A 53 0.99 7.29 1.92
CA GLY A 53 2.32 7.74 2.36
C GLY A 53 3.25 8.22 1.24
N ALA A 54 2.90 7.93 -0.02
CA ALA A 54 3.70 8.22 -1.21
C ALA A 54 3.61 9.69 -1.71
N VAL A 55 2.89 10.58 -1.02
CA VAL A 55 2.80 11.97 -1.46
C VAL A 55 4.01 12.72 -0.91
N GLN A 56 5.10 12.74 -1.68
CA GLN A 56 6.07 13.83 -1.57
C GLN A 56 5.28 15.14 -1.55
N LEU A 57 5.49 15.98 -0.53
CA LEU A 57 4.77 17.23 -0.36
C LEU A 57 4.74 17.96 -1.71
N LYS A 58 3.54 18.18 -2.27
CA LYS A 58 3.40 19.02 -3.44
C LYS A 58 4.03 20.36 -3.06
N LEU A 59 5.10 20.74 -3.74
CA LEU A 59 5.70 22.05 -3.55
C LEU A 59 4.56 23.07 -3.71
N PRO A 60 4.37 24.00 -2.75
CA PRO A 60 3.41 25.07 -2.95
C PRO A 60 3.78 25.76 -4.26
N SER A 61 2.81 25.96 -5.14
CA SER A 61 3.05 26.71 -6.37
C SER A 61 3.53 28.09 -5.96
N SER A 62 4.81 28.37 -6.18
CA SER A 62 5.41 29.67 -5.92
C SER A 62 4.79 30.69 -6.89
N SER A 63 3.60 31.19 -6.57
CA SER A 63 3.03 32.37 -7.22
C SER A 63 3.67 33.59 -6.58
N ASN A 64 4.91 33.86 -6.95
CA ASN A 64 5.56 35.12 -6.66
C ASN A 64 5.01 36.13 -7.68
N LYS A 65 4.03 36.93 -7.27
CA LYS A 65 3.47 38.02 -8.09
C LYS A 65 3.34 39.26 -7.22
#